data_AF-A0AAJ2AF96-F1
#
_entry.id   AF-A0AAJ2AF96-F1
#
_cell.length_a   1.000
_cell.length_b   1.000
_cell.length_c   1.000
_cell.angle_alpha   90.00
_cell.angle_beta   90.00
_cell.angle_gamma   90.00
#
_symmetry.space_group_name_H-M   'P 1'
#
loop_
_entity.id
_entity.type
_entity.pdbx_description
1 polymer ?
#
loop_
_entity_poly.entity_id
_entity_poly.type
_entity_poly.pdbx_seq_one_letter_code
_entity_poly.pdbx_strand_id
1 'polypeptide(L)'
;MSVIELTINDRSVREDVESRVHLGDFLRDAHNLTGTHLGCEHGVCGACTVLVDGEPVRSCITFAVACDQQKIRTIEGFEDDELMKRLRRAFSIHHGLQCGYCTPGMLITARDIVRRFPDADEARIRLELSGNLCRCTGYMGIVAAIKAVLADLKAEPIADAPIARAIVSDATISAPAFQTFAATPVAAPQAPVAASTASTDQPAAQRKGWTAIDDSFVVPFALDKVWAFMGDLPSVTSCLPGAELVEHDGESVKGKIAIKFGPMSANFAGAARLERDDAAHRAVMRGAGQDNISRSRANGDVTYALTSEGGGAQTRVAVTLEYMLQGPLAQFSRSGLVKDFVRRMIADFGARITAQLGGNAAPEAALSSSSAKFNAGSLVWSVIWARIKQLFGKGD
;
A
#
# COMPACT_ATOMS: atom_id res chain seq x y z
N MET A 1 -14.89 -11.09 -33.18
CA MET A 1 -15.07 -9.64 -33.08
C MET A 1 -16.54 -9.35 -33.32
N SER A 2 -17.08 -8.32 -32.69
CA SER A 2 -18.48 -7.91 -32.79
C SER A 2 -18.54 -6.44 -33.16
N VAL A 3 -19.33 -6.11 -34.17
CA VAL A 3 -19.61 -4.71 -34.51
C VAL A 3 -20.57 -4.14 -33.47
N ILE A 4 -20.18 -3.03 -32.85
CA ILE A 4 -21.02 -2.26 -31.93
C ILE A 4 -21.20 -0.83 -32.45
N GLU A 5 -22.32 -0.22 -32.10
CA GLU A 5 -22.60 1.18 -32.36
C GLU A 5 -22.99 1.87 -31.06
N LEU A 6 -22.23 2.88 -30.65
CA LEU A 6 -22.43 3.59 -29.39
C LEU A 6 -22.14 5.08 -29.56
N THR A 7 -22.54 5.90 -28.59
CA THR A 7 -22.26 7.34 -28.62
C THR A 7 -21.20 7.67 -27.58
N ILE A 8 -20.06 8.23 -27.97
CA ILE A 8 -19.01 8.70 -27.04
C ILE A 8 -18.94 10.22 -27.09
N ASN A 9 -19.19 10.88 -25.96
CA ASN A 9 -19.14 12.35 -25.86
C ASN A 9 -19.93 13.04 -26.99
N ASP A 10 -21.18 12.59 -27.20
CA ASP A 10 -22.12 13.05 -28.24
C ASP A 10 -21.74 12.71 -29.70
N ARG A 11 -20.69 11.92 -29.93
CA ARG A 11 -20.30 11.45 -31.27
C ARG A 11 -20.69 9.99 -31.45
N SER A 12 -21.43 9.68 -32.51
CA SER A 12 -21.73 8.29 -32.88
C SER A 12 -20.44 7.60 -33.37
N VAL A 13 -20.21 6.39 -32.88
CA VAL A 13 -19.06 5.54 -33.16
C VAL A 13 -19.57 4.16 -33.53
N ARG A 14 -19.07 3.60 -34.63
CA ARG A 14 -19.34 2.23 -35.06
C ARG A 14 -18.02 1.53 -35.34
N GLU A 15 -17.72 0.48 -34.56
CA GLU A 15 -16.40 -0.17 -34.54
C GLU A 15 -16.55 -1.69 -34.38
N ASP A 16 -15.58 -2.44 -34.91
CA ASP A 16 -15.48 -3.89 -34.70
C ASP A 16 -14.55 -4.20 -33.51
N VAL A 17 -15.08 -4.86 -32.48
CA VAL A 17 -14.41 -4.98 -31.18
C VAL A 17 -14.28 -6.45 -30.75
N GLU A 18 -13.12 -6.84 -30.21
CA GLU A 18 -12.96 -8.13 -29.55
C GLU A 18 -13.80 -8.19 -28.26
N SER A 19 -14.53 -9.29 -28.04
CA SER A 19 -15.46 -9.42 -26.90
C SER A 19 -14.83 -9.26 -25.51
N ARG A 20 -13.51 -9.45 -25.41
CA ARG A 20 -12.74 -9.31 -24.16
C ARG A 20 -12.29 -7.88 -23.84
N VAL A 21 -12.43 -6.94 -24.78
CA VAL A 21 -11.93 -5.57 -24.62
C VAL A 21 -12.77 -4.86 -23.56
N HIS A 22 -12.10 -4.34 -22.53
CA HIS A 22 -12.74 -3.51 -21.53
C HIS A 22 -13.04 -2.12 -22.09
N LEU A 23 -14.12 -1.50 -21.63
CA LEU A 23 -14.53 -0.15 -22.02
C LEU A 23 -13.42 0.87 -21.75
N GLY A 24 -12.67 0.70 -20.66
CA GLY A 24 -11.53 1.55 -20.33
C GLY A 24 -10.45 1.54 -21.40
N ASP A 25 -10.06 0.36 -21.86
CA ASP A 25 -9.06 0.18 -22.92
C ASP A 25 -9.59 0.69 -24.27
N PHE A 26 -10.85 0.39 -24.58
CA PHE A 26 -11.51 0.88 -25.79
C PHE A 26 -11.47 2.42 -25.89
N LEU A 27 -11.84 3.11 -24.80
CA LEU A 27 -11.81 4.58 -24.76
C LEU A 27 -10.40 5.15 -24.90
N ARG A 28 -9.42 4.54 -24.22
CA ARG A 28 -8.05 5.05 -24.15
C ARG A 28 -7.26 4.74 -25.43
N ASP A 29 -7.30 3.51 -25.90
CA ASP A 29 -6.39 3.02 -26.93
C ASP A 29 -6.99 3.19 -28.33
N ALA A 30 -8.30 2.94 -28.50
CA ALA A 30 -8.96 3.10 -29.80
C ALA A 30 -9.36 4.56 -30.07
N HIS A 31 -9.76 5.31 -29.03
CA HIS A 31 -10.29 6.67 -29.18
C HIS A 31 -9.42 7.78 -28.59
N ASN A 32 -8.26 7.46 -27.99
CA ASN A 32 -7.34 8.43 -27.38
C ASN A 32 -7.99 9.33 -26.32
N LEU A 33 -9.05 8.86 -25.64
CA LEU A 33 -9.70 9.54 -24.52
C LEU A 33 -8.97 9.16 -23.21
N THR A 34 -7.73 9.68 -23.09
CA THR A 34 -6.77 9.25 -22.08
C THR A 34 -7.01 9.82 -20.68
N GLY A 35 -7.98 10.72 -20.51
CA GLY A 35 -8.38 11.24 -19.20
C GLY A 35 -9.01 10.17 -18.31
N THR A 36 -9.58 9.11 -18.88
CA THR A 36 -9.97 7.92 -18.09
C THR A 36 -8.73 7.13 -17.70
N HIS A 37 -8.45 6.96 -16.40
CA HIS A 37 -7.25 6.26 -15.93
C HIS A 37 -7.55 4.85 -15.44
N LEU A 38 -6.62 3.92 -15.68
CA LEU A 38 -6.69 2.54 -15.18
C LEU A 38 -5.68 2.38 -14.04
N GLY A 39 -6.17 2.28 -12.81
CA GLY A 39 -5.30 2.16 -11.63
C GLY A 39 -5.19 0.74 -11.08
N CYS A 40 -6.30 0.00 -11.11
CA CYS A 40 -6.41 -1.26 -10.37
C CYS A 40 -6.97 -2.42 -11.20
N GLU A 41 -7.79 -2.13 -12.23
CA GLU A 41 -8.33 -3.13 -13.19
C GLU A 41 -9.21 -4.24 -12.60
N HIS A 42 -9.73 -4.02 -11.39
CA HIS A 42 -10.62 -4.92 -10.67
C HIS A 42 -11.75 -4.15 -9.96
N GLY A 43 -12.08 -2.94 -10.43
CA GLY A 43 -13.24 -2.15 -9.98
C GLY A 43 -13.08 -1.37 -8.66
N VAL A 44 -11.95 -1.53 -7.95
CA VAL A 44 -11.77 -0.99 -6.58
C VAL A 44 -11.49 0.53 -6.55
N CYS A 45 -10.56 1.03 -7.36
CA CYS A 45 -10.00 2.38 -7.16
C CYS A 45 -10.85 3.54 -7.71
N GLY A 46 -11.73 3.29 -8.66
CA GLY A 46 -12.59 4.30 -9.29
C GLY A 46 -11.93 5.33 -10.22
N ALA A 47 -10.61 5.26 -10.45
CA ALA A 47 -9.94 6.13 -11.41
C ALA A 47 -10.50 6.02 -12.86
N CYS A 48 -11.10 4.87 -13.16
CA CYS A 48 -11.68 4.52 -14.47
C CYS A 48 -13.18 4.89 -14.59
N THR A 49 -13.72 5.68 -13.67
CA THR A 49 -15.15 6.00 -13.65
C THR A 49 -15.51 6.86 -14.87
N VAL A 50 -16.49 6.39 -15.65
CA VAL A 50 -17.13 7.11 -16.76
C VAL A 50 -18.64 7.12 -16.54
N LEU A 51 -19.39 7.88 -17.34
CA LEU A 51 -20.85 7.73 -17.36
C LEU A 51 -21.28 6.82 -18.50
N VAL A 52 -22.20 5.91 -18.19
CA VAL A 52 -22.90 5.05 -19.16
C VAL A 52 -24.39 5.31 -18.96
N ASP A 53 -25.05 5.84 -19.99
CA ASP A 53 -26.44 6.31 -19.94
C ASP A 53 -26.73 7.25 -18.75
N GLY A 54 -25.74 8.06 -18.40
CA GLY A 54 -25.81 9.02 -17.30
C GLY A 54 -25.43 8.46 -15.93
N GLU A 55 -25.12 7.17 -15.81
CA GLU A 55 -24.76 6.53 -14.55
C GLU A 55 -23.26 6.27 -14.42
N PRO A 56 -22.63 6.51 -13.24
CA PRO A 56 -21.23 6.20 -13.03
C PRO A 56 -20.94 4.70 -13.10
N VAL A 57 -20.03 4.30 -13.98
CA VAL A 57 -19.64 2.89 -14.20
C VAL A 57 -18.12 2.75 -14.19
N ARG A 58 -17.65 1.60 -13.72
CA ARG A 58 -16.23 1.20 -13.78
C ARG A 58 -15.88 0.67 -15.17
N SER A 59 -15.22 1.49 -15.99
CA SER A 59 -14.88 1.09 -17.35
C SER A 59 -13.89 -0.08 -17.40
N CYS A 60 -13.05 -0.27 -16.38
CA CYS A 60 -12.07 -1.35 -16.32
C CYS A 60 -12.65 -2.77 -16.11
N ILE A 61 -13.92 -2.87 -15.69
CA ILE A 61 -14.62 -4.16 -15.49
C ILE A 61 -15.91 -4.23 -16.31
N THR A 62 -16.08 -3.31 -17.25
CA THR A 62 -17.20 -3.29 -18.20
C THR A 62 -16.64 -3.64 -19.56
N PHE A 63 -17.24 -4.58 -20.28
CA PHE A 63 -16.81 -4.89 -21.65
C PHE A 63 -17.36 -3.86 -22.63
N ALA A 64 -16.55 -3.42 -23.59
CA ALA A 64 -16.99 -2.47 -24.62
C ALA A 64 -18.17 -3.03 -25.43
N VAL A 65 -18.16 -4.34 -25.72
CA VAL A 65 -19.26 -5.01 -26.43
C VAL A 65 -20.59 -5.02 -25.66
N ALA A 66 -20.55 -4.85 -24.34
CA ALA A 66 -21.76 -4.76 -23.53
C ALA A 66 -22.39 -3.35 -23.53
N CYS A 67 -21.69 -2.37 -24.14
CA CYS A 67 -22.12 -0.99 -24.27
C CYS A 67 -22.71 -0.66 -25.65
N ASP A 68 -23.04 -1.67 -26.45
CA ASP A 68 -23.75 -1.45 -27.72
C ASP A 68 -25.05 -0.66 -27.48
N GLN A 69 -25.30 0.32 -28.36
CA GLN A 69 -26.40 1.29 -28.32
C GLN A 69 -26.43 2.24 -27.10
N GLN A 70 -25.39 2.25 -26.25
CA GLN A 70 -25.36 3.09 -25.05
C GLN A 70 -24.64 4.43 -25.27
N LYS A 71 -24.90 5.38 -24.38
CA LYS A 71 -24.24 6.69 -24.35
C LYS A 71 -23.13 6.70 -23.31
N ILE A 72 -21.91 6.81 -23.78
CA ILE A 72 -20.70 6.91 -22.96
C ILE A 72 -20.28 8.38 -22.86
N ARG A 73 -20.06 8.86 -21.64
CA ARG A 73 -19.45 10.17 -21.41
C ARG A 73 -18.23 10.08 -20.52
N THR A 74 -17.10 10.54 -21.02
CA THR A 74 -15.82 10.62 -20.31
C THR A 74 -15.57 12.03 -19.79
N ILE A 75 -14.45 12.26 -19.09
CA ILE A 75 -14.13 13.57 -18.51
C ILE A 75 -13.98 14.66 -19.58
N GLU A 76 -13.49 14.27 -20.76
CA GLU A 76 -13.30 15.10 -21.94
C GLU A 76 -14.63 15.61 -22.50
N GLY A 77 -15.72 14.86 -22.33
CA GLY A 77 -17.05 15.29 -22.76
C GLY A 77 -17.65 16.44 -21.94
N PHE A 78 -17.01 16.90 -20.87
CA PHE A 78 -17.58 17.92 -19.98
C PHE A 78 -16.89 19.29 -20.11
N GLU A 79 -16.44 19.68 -21.30
CA GLU A 79 -15.88 21.03 -21.51
C GLU A 79 -16.93 22.13 -21.31
N ASP A 80 -18.12 21.96 -21.91
CA ASP A 80 -19.20 22.95 -21.86
C ASP A 80 -20.19 22.78 -20.68
N ASP A 81 -19.92 21.82 -19.79
CA ASP A 81 -20.78 21.53 -18.64
C ASP A 81 -20.52 22.53 -17.50
N GLU A 82 -21.49 23.39 -17.21
CA GLU A 82 -21.38 24.43 -16.18
C GLU A 82 -21.13 23.86 -14.78
N LEU A 83 -21.74 22.72 -14.44
CA LEU A 83 -21.51 22.06 -13.16
C LEU A 83 -20.06 21.55 -13.05
N MET A 84 -19.51 20.97 -14.11
CA MET A 84 -18.13 20.51 -14.18
C MET A 84 -17.15 21.69 -14.11
N LYS A 85 -17.46 22.83 -14.73
CA LYS A 85 -16.66 24.07 -14.59
C LYS A 85 -16.59 24.51 -13.12
N ARG A 86 -17.72 24.52 -12.41
CA ARG A 86 -17.76 24.82 -10.96
C ARG A 86 -16.97 23.80 -10.15
N LEU A 87 -17.11 22.51 -10.42
CA LEU A 87 -16.36 21.45 -9.75
C LEU A 87 -14.86 21.55 -9.98
N ARG A 88 -14.40 21.75 -11.21
CA ARG A 88 -12.98 21.95 -11.53
C ARG A 88 -12.41 23.16 -10.79
N ARG A 89 -13.14 24.28 -10.77
CA ARG A 89 -12.75 25.48 -10.01
C ARG A 89 -12.66 25.20 -8.51
N ALA A 90 -13.66 24.55 -7.93
CA ALA A 90 -13.68 24.21 -6.52
C ALA A 90 -12.55 23.22 -6.14
N PHE A 91 -12.29 22.21 -6.95
CA PHE A 91 -11.17 21.28 -6.76
C PHE A 91 -9.82 22.00 -6.76
N SER A 92 -9.64 23.01 -7.62
CA SER A 92 -8.43 23.84 -7.60
C SER A 92 -8.32 24.71 -6.34
N ILE A 93 -9.40 25.41 -5.96
CA ILE A 93 -9.43 26.31 -4.80
C ILE A 93 -9.18 25.54 -3.49
N HIS A 94 -9.81 24.38 -3.34
CA HIS A 94 -9.75 23.58 -2.11
C HIS A 94 -8.63 22.54 -2.11
N HIS A 95 -7.70 22.60 -3.06
CA HIS A 95 -6.62 21.61 -3.21
C HIS A 95 -7.14 20.16 -3.25
N GLY A 96 -8.27 19.96 -3.94
CA GLY A 96 -8.91 18.67 -4.19
C GLY A 96 -8.15 17.77 -5.17
N LEU A 97 -7.01 18.21 -5.71
CA LEU A 97 -6.10 17.38 -6.50
C LEU A 97 -4.62 17.69 -6.20
N GLN A 98 -3.76 16.71 -6.48
CA GLN A 98 -2.30 16.87 -6.45
C GLN A 98 -1.69 16.23 -7.70
N CYS A 99 -1.46 14.90 -7.70
CA CYS A 99 -0.89 14.20 -8.85
C CYS A 99 -1.83 14.14 -10.08
N GLY A 100 -3.11 14.47 -9.90
CA GLY A 100 -4.12 14.45 -10.97
C GLY A 100 -4.65 13.06 -11.35
N TYR A 101 -4.02 11.96 -10.91
CA TYR A 101 -4.36 10.61 -11.41
C TYR A 101 -5.80 10.18 -11.08
N CYS A 102 -6.27 10.38 -9.85
CA CYS A 102 -7.66 10.02 -9.52
C CYS A 102 -8.67 11.08 -9.97
N THR A 103 -8.21 12.27 -10.38
CA THR A 103 -9.06 13.47 -10.52
C THR A 103 -10.17 13.31 -11.56
N PRO A 104 -9.95 12.71 -12.75
CA PRO A 104 -11.02 12.48 -13.71
C PRO A 104 -12.20 11.67 -13.17
N GLY A 105 -11.94 10.48 -12.61
CA GLY A 105 -12.98 9.65 -11.99
C GLY A 105 -13.63 10.30 -10.76
N MET A 106 -12.83 11.05 -9.98
CA MET A 106 -13.31 11.82 -8.84
C MET A 106 -14.28 12.94 -9.25
N LEU A 107 -13.98 13.67 -10.34
CA LEU A 107 -14.83 14.75 -10.85
C LEU A 107 -16.15 14.20 -11.44
N ILE A 108 -16.11 13.09 -12.17
CA ILE A 108 -17.32 12.43 -12.67
C ILE A 108 -18.21 11.97 -11.52
N THR A 109 -17.60 11.38 -10.49
CA THR A 109 -18.33 10.98 -9.27
C THR A 109 -18.87 12.18 -8.51
N ALA A 110 -18.09 13.25 -8.36
CA ALA A 110 -18.52 14.48 -7.71
C ALA A 110 -19.71 15.13 -8.42
N ARG A 111 -19.69 15.17 -9.76
CA ARG A 111 -20.81 15.64 -10.57
C ARG A 111 -22.07 14.82 -10.31
N ASP A 112 -21.94 13.50 -10.27
CA ASP A 112 -23.05 12.60 -9.94
C ASP A 112 -23.60 12.80 -8.52
N ILE A 113 -22.73 12.94 -7.51
CA ILE A 113 -23.12 13.25 -6.13
C ILE A 113 -23.97 14.51 -6.07
N VAL A 114 -23.49 15.60 -6.69
CA VAL A 114 -24.16 16.90 -6.65
C VAL A 114 -25.54 16.85 -7.30
N ARG A 115 -25.68 16.06 -8.39
CA ARG A 115 -26.96 15.92 -9.10
C ARG A 115 -27.96 15.03 -8.37
N ARG A 116 -27.50 13.98 -7.69
CA ARG A 116 -28.37 13.03 -6.98
C ARG A 116 -28.72 13.50 -5.57
N PHE A 117 -27.83 14.25 -4.92
CA PHE A 117 -27.96 14.67 -3.53
C PHE A 117 -27.65 16.15 -3.37
N PRO A 118 -28.55 17.05 -3.80
CA PRO A 118 -28.36 18.50 -3.69
C PRO A 118 -28.24 19.00 -2.24
N ASP A 119 -28.66 18.17 -1.28
CA ASP A 119 -28.57 18.43 0.16
C ASP A 119 -27.56 17.53 0.89
N ALA A 120 -26.63 16.88 0.16
CA ALA A 120 -25.64 16.00 0.78
C ALA A 120 -24.82 16.75 1.85
N ASP A 121 -24.80 16.18 3.05
CA ASP A 121 -23.88 16.58 4.10
C ASP A 121 -22.50 15.93 3.89
N GLU A 122 -21.55 16.27 4.75
CA GLU A 122 -20.20 15.73 4.66
C GLU A 122 -20.14 14.21 4.77
N ALA A 123 -20.95 13.61 5.65
CA ALA A 123 -21.01 12.17 5.82
C ALA A 123 -21.51 11.48 4.54
N ARG A 124 -22.55 12.03 3.90
CA ARG A 124 -23.08 11.52 2.64
C ARG A 124 -22.06 11.64 1.51
N ILE A 125 -21.39 12.78 1.39
CA ILE A 125 -20.34 12.98 0.38
C ILE A 125 -19.25 11.92 0.53
N ARG A 126 -18.77 11.67 1.76
CA ARG A 126 -17.73 10.66 2.02
C ARG A 126 -18.20 9.25 1.66
N LEU A 127 -19.45 8.92 1.98
CA LEU A 127 -20.03 7.62 1.65
C LEU A 127 -20.08 7.41 0.13
N GLU A 128 -20.56 8.39 -0.63
CA GLU A 128 -20.65 8.30 -2.09
C GLU A 128 -19.25 8.33 -2.76
N LEU A 129 -18.26 8.97 -2.13
CA LEU A 129 -16.87 8.93 -2.57
C LEU A 129 -16.13 7.63 -2.21
N SER A 130 -16.73 6.73 -1.42
CA SER A 130 -16.04 5.50 -0.96
C SER A 130 -15.52 4.62 -2.10
N GLY A 131 -16.11 4.75 -3.28
CA GLY A 131 -15.64 4.08 -4.50
C GLY A 131 -14.46 4.76 -5.22
N ASN A 132 -13.98 5.93 -4.81
CA ASN A 132 -12.89 6.63 -5.50
C ASN A 132 -11.70 6.81 -4.57
N LEU A 133 -10.63 6.09 -4.85
CA LEU A 133 -9.42 6.12 -4.02
C LEU A 133 -8.49 7.25 -4.45
N CYS A 134 -8.07 8.05 -3.47
CA CYS A 134 -7.05 9.07 -3.62
C CYS A 134 -5.90 8.81 -2.64
N ARG A 135 -4.66 8.76 -3.16
CA ARG A 135 -3.47 8.56 -2.32
C ARG A 135 -2.80 9.84 -1.85
N CYS A 136 -3.13 10.98 -2.47
CA CYS A 136 -2.40 12.23 -2.28
C CYS A 136 -3.09 13.20 -1.31
N THR A 137 -4.41 13.38 -1.42
CA THR A 137 -5.11 14.51 -0.79
C THR A 137 -5.60 14.24 0.63
N GLY A 138 -5.71 12.98 1.04
CA GLY A 138 -6.41 12.62 2.29
C GLY A 138 -7.91 12.98 2.27
N TYR A 139 -8.49 13.21 1.09
CA TYR A 139 -9.91 13.52 0.82
C TYR A 139 -10.46 14.86 1.33
N MET A 140 -9.81 15.55 2.28
CA MET A 140 -10.36 16.77 2.87
C MET A 140 -10.68 17.85 1.83
N GLY A 141 -9.73 18.13 0.92
CA GLY A 141 -9.94 19.13 -0.15
C GLY A 141 -11.01 18.73 -1.16
N ILE A 142 -11.16 17.43 -1.43
CA ILE A 142 -12.19 16.90 -2.34
C ILE A 142 -13.58 17.08 -1.74
N VAL A 143 -13.74 16.70 -0.47
CA VAL A 143 -15.00 16.87 0.26
C VAL A 143 -15.35 18.35 0.38
N ALA A 144 -14.39 19.21 0.72
CA ALA A 144 -14.58 20.65 0.79
C ALA A 144 -15.03 21.25 -0.56
N ALA A 145 -14.41 20.83 -1.67
CA ALA A 145 -14.80 21.26 -3.01
C ALA A 145 -16.24 20.89 -3.36
N ILE A 146 -16.68 19.67 -3.05
CA ILE A 146 -18.06 19.23 -3.31
C ILE A 146 -19.05 20.02 -2.44
N LYS A 147 -18.74 20.22 -1.14
CA LYS A 147 -19.58 21.03 -0.24
C LYS A 147 -19.72 22.48 -0.74
N ALA A 148 -18.63 23.07 -1.23
CA ALA A 148 -18.65 24.41 -1.79
C ALA A 148 -19.57 24.49 -3.01
N VAL A 149 -19.47 23.54 -3.95
CA VAL A 149 -20.36 23.50 -5.12
C VAL A 149 -21.83 23.30 -4.73
N LEU A 150 -22.12 22.44 -3.76
CA LEU A 150 -23.50 22.26 -3.25
C LEU A 150 -24.06 23.56 -2.66
N ALA A 151 -23.25 24.30 -1.90
CA ALA A 151 -23.64 25.61 -1.38
C ALA A 151 -23.84 26.64 -2.49
N ASP A 152 -22.93 26.72 -3.45
CA ASP A 152 -23.00 27.63 -4.60
C ASP A 152 -24.25 27.37 -5.45
N LEU A 153 -24.65 26.11 -5.63
CA LEU A 153 -25.87 25.75 -6.37
C LEU A 153 -27.17 26.14 -5.66
N LYS A 154 -27.16 26.21 -4.33
CA LYS A 154 -28.31 26.72 -3.56
C LYS A 154 -28.46 28.23 -3.72
N ALA A 155 -27.34 28.95 -3.83
CA ALA A 155 -27.33 30.39 -4.05
C ALA A 155 -27.62 30.76 -5.51
N GLU A 156 -27.03 30.02 -6.45
CA GLU A 156 -27.14 30.26 -7.89
C GLU A 156 -27.39 28.94 -8.64
N PRO A 157 -28.67 28.54 -8.78
CA PRO A 157 -29.04 27.31 -9.47
C PRO A 157 -28.63 27.32 -10.94
N ILE A 158 -28.26 26.15 -11.46
CA ILE A 158 -28.03 25.93 -12.90
C ILE A 158 -29.26 25.20 -13.45
N ALA A 159 -29.63 25.45 -14.70
CA ALA A 159 -30.77 24.82 -15.37
C ALA A 159 -30.64 23.30 -15.61
N ASP A 160 -29.60 22.66 -15.07
CA ASP A 160 -29.35 21.24 -15.23
C ASP A 160 -30.13 20.44 -14.18
N ALA A 161 -31.15 19.70 -14.62
CA ALA A 161 -32.07 19.03 -13.71
C ALA A 161 -31.35 17.96 -12.85
N PRO A 162 -31.70 17.86 -11.55
CA PRO A 162 -31.29 16.72 -10.74
C PRO A 162 -31.82 15.44 -11.38
N ILE A 163 -31.02 14.37 -11.38
CA ILE A 163 -31.55 13.05 -11.70
C ILE A 163 -32.36 12.64 -10.48
N ALA A 164 -33.68 12.86 -10.54
CA ALA A 164 -34.61 12.29 -9.58
C ALA A 164 -34.57 10.76 -9.75
N ARG A 165 -33.65 10.08 -9.07
CA ARG A 165 -33.84 8.67 -8.78
C ARG A 165 -34.83 8.59 -7.64
N ALA A 166 -35.94 7.91 -7.88
CA ALA A 166 -36.60 7.19 -6.81
C ALA A 166 -35.50 6.37 -6.14
N ILE A 167 -35.16 6.75 -4.91
CA ILE A 167 -34.51 5.82 -3.99
C ILE A 167 -35.40 4.58 -4.09
N VAL A 168 -34.84 3.44 -4.49
CA VAL A 168 -35.51 2.16 -4.21
C VAL A 168 -35.49 2.08 -2.69
N SER A 169 -36.49 2.71 -2.08
CA SER A 169 -36.81 2.59 -0.68
C SER A 169 -37.11 1.12 -0.49
N ASP A 170 -36.29 0.45 0.32
CA ASP A 170 -36.65 -0.83 0.92
C ASP A 170 -37.10 -1.93 -0.06
N ALA A 171 -36.59 -1.91 -1.30
CA ALA A 171 -36.69 -3.08 -2.15
C ALA A 171 -35.82 -4.16 -1.51
N THR A 172 -36.47 -5.01 -0.71
CA THR A 172 -36.01 -6.36 -0.44
C THR A 172 -35.76 -6.99 -1.79
N ILE A 173 -34.51 -6.92 -2.24
CA ILE A 173 -34.03 -7.81 -3.30
C ILE A 173 -34.18 -9.19 -2.67
N SER A 174 -35.30 -9.85 -2.96
CA SER A 174 -35.41 -11.28 -2.77
C SER A 174 -34.44 -11.88 -3.77
N ALA A 175 -33.17 -11.95 -3.36
CA ALA A 175 -32.17 -12.68 -4.10
C ALA A 175 -32.76 -14.09 -4.28
N PRO A 176 -32.89 -14.59 -5.52
CA PRO A 176 -33.29 -15.97 -5.70
C PRO A 176 -32.34 -16.80 -4.84
N ALA A 177 -32.90 -17.70 -4.02
CA ALA A 177 -32.11 -18.57 -3.17
C ALA A 177 -31.02 -19.19 -4.03
N PHE A 178 -29.76 -19.00 -3.60
CA PHE A 178 -28.60 -19.53 -4.30
C PHE A 178 -28.84 -21.02 -4.58
N GLN A 179 -29.07 -21.37 -5.84
CA GLN A 179 -29.18 -22.77 -6.22
C GLN A 179 -27.77 -23.33 -6.12
N THR A 180 -27.58 -24.21 -5.14
CA THR A 180 -26.35 -24.99 -5.03
C THR A 180 -26.21 -25.81 -6.31
N PHE A 181 -25.18 -25.53 -7.10
CA PHE A 181 -24.78 -26.45 -8.14
C PHE A 181 -24.18 -27.68 -7.45
N ALA A 182 -24.60 -28.87 -7.87
CA ALA A 182 -23.97 -30.09 -7.43
C ALA A 182 -22.53 -30.07 -7.94
N ALA A 183 -21.56 -29.92 -7.04
CA ALA A 183 -20.17 -30.11 -7.38
C ALA A 183 -20.02 -31.54 -7.92
N THR A 184 -19.62 -31.68 -9.18
CA THR A 184 -19.12 -32.96 -9.68
C THR A 184 -17.96 -33.35 -8.75
N PRO A 185 -18.02 -34.50 -8.07
CA PRO A 185 -16.95 -34.90 -7.17
C PRO A 185 -15.67 -35.01 -7.98
N VAL A 186 -14.76 -34.05 -7.78
CA VAL A 186 -13.39 -34.19 -8.23
C VAL A 186 -12.85 -35.40 -7.48
N ALA A 187 -12.28 -36.35 -8.22
CA ALA A 187 -11.68 -37.55 -7.67
C ALA A 187 -10.82 -37.18 -6.45
N ALA A 188 -10.97 -37.95 -5.37
CA ALA A 188 -10.29 -37.71 -4.11
C ALA A 188 -8.80 -37.39 -4.36
N PRO A 189 -8.25 -36.33 -3.74
CA PRO A 189 -6.83 -36.08 -3.81
C PRO A 189 -6.13 -37.36 -3.37
N GLN A 190 -5.23 -37.87 -4.21
CA GLN A 190 -4.33 -38.94 -3.80
C GLN A 190 -3.63 -38.49 -2.51
N ALA A 191 -3.41 -39.46 -1.61
CA ALA A 191 -2.85 -39.27 -0.28
C ALA A 191 -1.72 -38.23 -0.25
N PRO A 192 -1.59 -37.43 0.83
CA PRO A 192 -0.58 -36.39 0.91
C PRO A 192 0.77 -37.02 0.60
N VAL A 193 1.39 -36.57 -0.50
CA VAL A 193 2.77 -36.87 -0.79
C VAL A 193 3.53 -36.43 0.46
N ALA A 194 4.23 -37.39 1.08
CA ALA A 194 5.01 -37.18 2.30
C ALA A 194 5.73 -35.84 2.20
N ALA A 195 5.63 -35.03 3.27
CA ALA A 195 6.29 -33.75 3.38
C ALA A 195 7.75 -33.92 2.94
N SER A 196 8.05 -33.39 1.76
CA SER A 196 9.41 -33.35 1.25
C SER A 196 10.20 -32.47 2.22
N THR A 197 11.03 -33.11 3.04
CA THR A 197 12.12 -32.51 3.81
C THR A 197 13.25 -32.11 2.86
N ALA A 198 12.92 -31.45 1.75
CA ALA A 198 13.90 -30.85 0.88
C ALA A 198 14.33 -29.52 1.50
N SER A 199 15.53 -29.53 2.05
CA SER A 199 16.33 -28.33 2.29
C SER A 199 16.45 -27.54 0.98
N THR A 200 15.66 -26.49 0.82
CA THR A 200 15.80 -25.56 -0.31
C THR A 200 16.91 -24.57 -0.01
N ASP A 201 18.13 -24.99 -0.34
CA ASP A 201 19.35 -24.19 -0.32
C ASP A 201 19.38 -23.25 -1.55
N GLN A 202 18.28 -22.54 -1.80
CA GLN A 202 18.16 -21.54 -2.86
C GLN A 202 18.06 -20.14 -2.24
N PRO A 203 18.96 -19.20 -2.62
CA PRO A 203 18.86 -17.78 -2.22
C PRO A 203 17.55 -17.16 -2.76
N ALA A 204 16.82 -16.40 -1.93
CA ALA A 204 15.41 -16.08 -2.18
C ALA A 204 15.14 -14.98 -3.22
N ALA A 205 16.13 -14.57 -4.01
CA ALA A 205 15.86 -13.79 -5.23
C ALA A 205 14.88 -14.49 -6.20
N GLN A 206 14.64 -15.80 -6.02
CA GLN A 206 13.72 -16.61 -6.85
C GLN A 206 12.47 -17.16 -6.13
N ARG A 207 12.26 -16.92 -4.82
CA ARG A 207 11.09 -17.48 -4.12
C ARG A 207 9.83 -16.64 -4.38
N LYS A 208 8.93 -17.14 -5.23
CA LYS A 208 7.66 -16.48 -5.58
C LYS A 208 6.86 -16.11 -4.31
N GLY A 209 6.60 -14.81 -4.12
CA GLY A 209 5.82 -14.31 -2.99
C GLY A 209 6.62 -13.84 -1.77
N TRP A 210 7.94 -14.06 -1.76
CA TRP A 210 8.84 -13.56 -0.71
C TRP A 210 9.34 -12.15 -1.03
N THR A 211 9.70 -11.43 0.02
CA THR A 211 10.36 -10.13 -0.03
C THR A 211 11.77 -10.30 0.54
N ALA A 212 12.78 -9.80 -0.18
CA ALA A 212 14.17 -9.79 0.26
C ALA A 212 14.65 -8.35 0.51
N ILE A 213 15.41 -8.16 1.59
CA ILE A 213 16.05 -6.90 1.96
C ILE A 213 17.48 -7.21 2.37
N ASP A 214 18.43 -6.62 1.66
CA ASP A 214 19.85 -6.69 1.97
C ASP A 214 20.35 -5.36 2.53
N ASP A 215 21.11 -5.42 3.62
CA ASP A 215 21.79 -4.27 4.20
C ASP A 215 23.08 -4.71 4.92
N SER A 216 23.88 -3.76 5.38
CA SER A 216 25.06 -4.06 6.18
C SER A 216 25.41 -2.94 7.15
N PHE A 217 26.14 -3.28 8.20
CA PHE A 217 26.73 -2.32 9.12
C PHE A 217 28.15 -2.74 9.49
N VAL A 218 28.94 -1.80 10.03
CA VAL A 218 30.31 -2.04 10.44
C VAL A 218 30.43 -1.87 11.95
N VAL A 219 31.09 -2.83 12.58
CA VAL A 219 31.36 -2.86 14.02
C VAL A 219 32.87 -2.72 14.23
N PRO A 220 33.35 -1.77 15.07
CA PRO A 220 34.77 -1.50 15.27
C PRO A 220 35.44 -2.49 16.23
N PHE A 221 35.26 -3.79 15.98
CA PHE A 221 35.86 -4.88 16.73
C PHE A 221 36.31 -6.01 15.77
N ALA A 222 37.28 -6.80 16.23
CA ALA A 222 37.82 -7.94 15.47
C ALA A 222 36.75 -9.01 15.20
N LEU A 223 36.91 -9.73 14.07
CA LEU A 223 35.95 -10.70 13.54
C LEU A 223 35.50 -11.72 14.58
N ASP A 224 36.45 -12.40 15.23
CA ASP A 224 36.16 -13.45 16.22
C ASP A 224 35.35 -12.93 17.41
N LYS A 225 35.64 -11.68 17.83
CA LYS A 225 34.92 -11.03 18.95
C LYS A 225 33.47 -10.76 18.57
N VAL A 226 33.24 -10.24 17.36
CA VAL A 226 31.87 -9.96 16.87
C VAL A 226 31.13 -11.27 16.61
N TRP A 227 31.79 -12.28 16.03
CA TRP A 227 31.19 -13.59 15.77
C TRP A 227 30.79 -14.33 17.05
N ALA A 228 31.62 -14.30 18.09
CA ALA A 228 31.28 -14.85 19.39
C ALA A 228 30.04 -14.17 20.00
N PHE A 229 29.98 -12.82 19.92
CA PHE A 229 28.84 -12.05 20.40
C PHE A 229 27.55 -12.37 19.65
N MET A 230 27.61 -12.52 18.32
CA MET A 230 26.44 -12.87 17.50
C MET A 230 25.87 -14.26 17.83
N GLY A 231 26.64 -15.12 18.52
CA GLY A 231 26.18 -16.40 19.06
C GLY A 231 25.50 -16.31 20.43
N ASP A 232 25.68 -15.22 21.17
CA ASP A 232 25.05 -14.99 22.47
C ASP A 232 23.63 -14.41 22.28
N LEU A 233 22.67 -15.31 22.11
CA LEU A 233 21.28 -14.97 21.81
C LEU A 233 20.64 -13.98 22.81
N PRO A 234 20.81 -14.10 24.14
CA PRO A 234 20.38 -13.08 25.09
C PRO A 234 20.97 -11.69 24.80
N SER A 235 22.29 -11.58 24.61
CA SER A 235 22.94 -10.30 24.33
C SER A 235 22.49 -9.71 22.99
N VAL A 236 22.43 -10.53 21.95
CA VAL A 236 21.91 -10.13 20.63
C VAL A 236 20.46 -9.64 20.73
N THR A 237 19.61 -10.34 21.48
CA THR A 237 18.21 -9.94 21.64
C THR A 237 18.09 -8.59 22.33
N SER A 238 18.94 -8.30 23.33
CA SER A 238 18.95 -7.00 24.01
C SER A 238 19.30 -5.82 23.08
N CYS A 239 20.03 -6.10 21.99
CA CYS A 239 20.35 -5.13 20.96
C CYS A 239 19.18 -4.90 19.97
N LEU A 240 18.19 -5.80 19.89
CA LEU A 240 17.08 -5.71 18.93
C LEU A 240 15.88 -4.94 19.52
N PRO A 241 15.47 -3.79 18.95
CA PRO A 241 14.34 -3.04 19.47
C PRO A 241 13.03 -3.83 19.44
N GLY A 242 12.37 -3.94 20.60
CA GLY A 242 11.08 -4.60 20.74
C GLY A 242 11.12 -6.14 20.71
N ALA A 243 12.32 -6.74 20.62
CA ALA A 243 12.49 -8.18 20.73
C ALA A 243 12.54 -8.64 22.19
N GLU A 244 11.92 -9.78 22.47
CA GLU A 244 11.91 -10.43 23.77
C GLU A 244 12.21 -11.92 23.55
N LEU A 245 13.24 -12.42 24.23
CA LEU A 245 13.59 -13.83 24.22
C LEU A 245 12.75 -14.55 25.28
N VAL A 246 11.96 -15.54 24.87
CA VAL A 246 11.10 -16.30 25.79
C VAL A 246 11.77 -17.60 26.21
N GLU A 247 12.35 -18.32 25.26
CA GLU A 247 13.00 -19.62 25.49
C GLU A 247 14.07 -19.84 24.41
N HIS A 248 15.22 -20.42 24.75
CA HIS A 248 16.18 -20.90 23.76
C HIS A 248 17.02 -22.06 24.30
N ASP A 249 17.51 -22.91 23.39
CA ASP A 249 18.52 -23.95 23.69
C ASP A 249 19.84 -23.74 22.92
N GLY A 250 19.91 -22.68 22.09
CA GLY A 250 21.08 -22.32 21.30
C GLY A 250 20.87 -22.54 19.80
N GLU A 251 20.04 -23.52 19.43
CA GLU A 251 19.64 -23.78 18.06
C GLU A 251 18.18 -23.39 17.82
N SER A 252 17.30 -23.68 18.76
CA SER A 252 15.88 -23.32 18.74
C SER A 252 15.63 -22.12 19.63
N VAL A 253 14.84 -21.18 19.12
CA VAL A 253 14.53 -19.91 19.75
C VAL A 253 13.03 -19.69 19.72
N LYS A 254 12.43 -19.32 20.85
CA LYS A 254 11.08 -18.75 20.92
C LYS A 254 11.16 -17.34 21.44
N GLY A 255 10.43 -16.45 20.80
CA GLY A 255 10.48 -15.04 21.13
C GLY A 255 9.25 -14.29 20.71
N LYS A 256 9.22 -13.02 21.11
CA LYS A 256 8.24 -12.05 20.66
C LYS A 256 8.97 -10.87 20.04
N ILE A 257 8.32 -10.21 19.10
CA ILE A 257 8.79 -8.95 18.56
C ILE A 257 7.62 -7.99 18.40
N ALA A 258 7.68 -6.88 19.13
CA ALA A 258 6.72 -5.80 19.08
C ALA A 258 7.28 -4.65 18.26
N ILE A 259 6.60 -4.33 17.16
CA ILE A 259 7.01 -3.29 16.22
C ILE A 259 5.90 -2.24 16.15
N LYS A 260 6.27 -0.99 16.32
CA LYS A 260 5.38 0.15 16.09
C LYS A 260 5.96 1.04 15.00
N PHE A 261 5.18 1.25 13.95
CA PHE A 261 5.57 2.08 12.82
C PHE A 261 4.41 3.00 12.41
N GLY A 262 4.49 4.26 12.81
CA GLY A 262 3.41 5.23 12.59
C GLY A 262 2.08 4.74 13.21
N PRO A 263 0.98 4.67 12.44
CA PRO A 263 -0.29 4.13 12.92
C PRO A 263 -0.31 2.60 12.97
N MET A 264 0.69 1.91 12.41
CA MET A 264 0.76 0.46 12.42
C MET A 264 1.43 -0.04 13.70
N SER A 265 0.88 -1.11 14.25
CA SER A 265 1.47 -1.87 15.35
C SER A 265 1.34 -3.35 15.04
N ALA A 266 2.40 -4.10 15.29
CA ALA A 266 2.43 -5.54 15.18
C ALA A 266 3.11 -6.13 16.42
N ASN A 267 2.62 -7.26 16.88
CA ASN A 267 3.17 -8.00 18.00
C ASN A 267 3.20 -9.48 17.65
N PHE A 268 4.31 -9.88 17.05
CA PHE A 268 4.53 -11.26 16.61
C PHE A 268 5.05 -12.10 17.78
N ALA A 269 4.46 -13.26 17.98
CA ALA A 269 5.04 -14.35 18.76
C ALA A 269 5.38 -15.50 17.81
N GLY A 270 6.57 -16.09 17.98
CA GLY A 270 7.06 -17.08 17.02
C GLY A 270 8.21 -17.92 17.53
N ALA A 271 8.66 -18.81 16.66
CA ALA A 271 9.81 -19.66 16.88
C ALA A 271 10.73 -19.60 15.66
N ALA A 272 12.03 -19.75 15.89
CA ALA A 272 13.05 -19.80 14.86
C ALA A 272 14.10 -20.86 15.19
N ARG A 273 14.81 -21.33 14.16
CA ARG A 273 16.01 -22.15 14.27
C ARG A 273 17.20 -21.37 13.75
N LEU A 274 18.30 -21.36 14.50
CA LEU A 274 19.58 -20.79 14.14
C LEU A 274 20.52 -21.91 13.68
N GLU A 275 21.03 -21.78 12.44
CA GLU A 275 22.07 -22.63 11.88
C GLU A 275 23.32 -21.76 11.70
N ARG A 276 24.47 -22.18 12.25
CA ARG A 276 25.73 -21.45 12.19
C ARG A 276 26.80 -22.26 11.47
N ASP A 277 27.59 -21.59 10.65
CA ASP A 277 28.82 -22.07 10.04
C ASP A 277 29.98 -21.21 10.56
N ASP A 278 30.67 -21.73 11.57
CA ASP A 278 31.80 -21.05 12.22
C ASP A 278 33.00 -20.90 11.29
N ALA A 279 33.19 -21.81 10.32
CA ALA A 279 34.29 -21.71 9.36
C ALA A 279 34.05 -20.56 8.37
N ALA A 280 32.80 -20.39 7.93
CA ALA A 280 32.41 -19.33 7.00
C ALA A 280 32.00 -18.01 7.66
N HIS A 281 31.95 -17.94 9.00
CA HIS A 281 31.42 -16.80 9.76
C HIS A 281 30.03 -16.36 9.25
N ARG A 282 29.19 -17.35 8.96
CA ARG A 282 27.86 -17.16 8.38
C ARG A 282 26.82 -17.92 9.18
N ALA A 283 25.66 -17.32 9.39
CA ALA A 283 24.54 -18.00 10.02
C ALA A 283 23.21 -17.65 9.35
N VAL A 284 22.24 -18.55 9.50
CA VAL A 284 20.88 -18.39 9.01
C VAL A 284 19.91 -18.69 10.14
N MET A 285 19.04 -17.73 10.44
CA MET A 285 17.94 -17.89 11.38
C MET A 285 16.63 -18.02 10.61
N ARG A 286 16.02 -19.20 10.60
CA ARG A 286 14.76 -19.48 9.90
C ARG A 286 13.61 -19.58 10.89
N GLY A 287 12.57 -18.78 10.73
CA GLY A 287 11.50 -18.70 11.70
C GLY A 287 10.12 -18.43 11.12
N ALA A 288 9.13 -18.63 11.99
CA ALA A 288 7.75 -18.29 11.72
C ALA A 288 7.07 -17.74 12.98
N GLY A 289 6.09 -16.85 12.77
CA GLY A 289 5.34 -16.25 13.86
C GLY A 289 3.97 -15.77 13.44
N GLN A 290 3.14 -15.47 14.43
CA GLN A 290 1.82 -14.90 14.25
C GLN A 290 1.68 -13.62 15.06
N ASP A 291 1.11 -12.60 14.42
CA ASP A 291 0.75 -11.35 15.07
C ASP A 291 -0.53 -11.52 15.89
N ASN A 292 -0.47 -11.13 17.16
CA ASN A 292 -1.60 -11.22 18.08
C ASN A 292 -2.68 -10.15 17.83
N ILE A 293 -2.35 -9.08 17.08
CA ILE A 293 -3.27 -7.97 16.83
C ILE A 293 -4.08 -8.22 15.55
N SER A 294 -3.41 -8.35 14.41
CA SER A 294 -4.02 -8.50 13.09
C SER A 294 -4.24 -9.95 12.66
N ARG A 295 -3.74 -10.92 13.46
CA ARG A 295 -3.73 -12.36 13.14
C ARG A 295 -2.90 -12.71 11.90
N SER A 296 -2.12 -11.77 11.37
CA SER A 296 -1.21 -11.98 10.25
C SER A 296 -0.13 -13.00 10.61
N ARG A 297 0.30 -13.79 9.63
CA ARG A 297 1.37 -14.77 9.78
C ARG A 297 2.62 -14.30 9.05
N ALA A 298 3.78 -14.57 9.62
CA ALA A 298 5.07 -14.27 9.05
C ALA A 298 5.91 -15.55 9.00
N ASN A 299 6.56 -15.78 7.86
CA ASN A 299 7.65 -16.74 7.72
C ASN A 299 8.86 -15.93 7.25
N GLY A 300 10.05 -16.20 7.77
CA GLY A 300 11.23 -15.46 7.36
C GLY A 300 12.55 -16.13 7.71
N ASP A 301 13.54 -15.84 6.88
CA ASP A 301 14.94 -16.23 7.03
C ASP A 301 15.77 -14.94 7.23
N VAL A 302 16.60 -14.91 8.28
CA VAL A 302 17.58 -13.85 8.51
C VAL A 302 18.96 -14.48 8.35
N THR A 303 19.65 -14.14 7.28
CA THR A 303 21.05 -14.53 7.06
C THR A 303 21.96 -13.41 7.50
N TYR A 304 23.02 -13.73 8.23
CA TYR A 304 24.11 -12.79 8.45
C TYR A 304 25.46 -13.42 8.14
N ALA A 305 26.36 -12.64 7.54
CA ALA A 305 27.72 -13.04 7.22
C ALA A 305 28.70 -11.95 7.64
N LEU A 306 29.79 -12.34 8.31
CA LEU A 306 30.76 -11.42 8.85
C LEU A 306 32.07 -11.50 8.05
N THR A 307 32.62 -10.35 7.72
CA THR A 307 33.91 -10.24 7.05
C THR A 307 34.80 -9.22 7.75
N SER A 308 36.08 -9.50 7.85
CA SER A 308 37.05 -8.55 8.40
C SER A 308 37.31 -7.40 7.42
N GLU A 309 37.35 -6.17 7.94
CA GLU A 309 37.72 -4.95 7.22
C GLU A 309 38.79 -4.17 7.98
N GLY A 310 39.39 -3.17 7.32
CA GLY A 310 40.31 -2.23 7.97
C GLY A 310 41.56 -2.89 8.59
N GLY A 311 42.07 -3.95 7.97
CA GLY A 311 43.29 -4.64 8.42
C GLY A 311 43.09 -5.53 9.66
N GLY A 312 41.87 -6.00 9.94
CA GLY A 312 41.58 -6.87 11.10
C GLY A 312 40.89 -6.17 12.27
N ALA A 313 40.86 -4.83 12.26
CA ALA A 313 40.36 -4.04 13.38
C ALA A 313 38.84 -3.81 13.37
N GLN A 314 38.17 -4.05 12.24
CA GLN A 314 36.74 -3.84 12.07
C GLN A 314 36.09 -5.06 11.42
N THR A 315 34.79 -5.22 11.65
CA THR A 315 34.00 -6.29 11.08
C THR A 315 32.78 -5.72 10.38
N ARG A 316 32.63 -6.03 9.09
CA ARG A 316 31.38 -5.79 8.37
C ARG A 316 30.43 -6.96 8.64
N VAL A 317 29.20 -6.65 9.01
CA VAL A 317 28.10 -7.59 9.15
C VAL A 317 27.14 -7.35 7.99
N ALA A 318 27.11 -8.25 7.02
CA ALA A 318 26.11 -8.27 5.97
C ALA A 318 24.87 -9.01 6.46
N VAL A 319 23.68 -8.43 6.27
CA VAL A 319 22.40 -8.99 6.73
C VAL A 319 21.44 -9.06 5.55
N THR A 320 20.89 -10.24 5.33
CA THR A 320 19.84 -10.51 4.34
C THR A 320 18.60 -10.99 5.08
N LEU A 321 17.53 -10.20 5.03
CA LEU A 321 16.22 -10.55 5.57
C LEU A 321 15.30 -10.96 4.41
N GLU A 322 14.82 -12.20 4.45
CA GLU A 322 13.89 -12.77 3.48
C GLU A 322 12.62 -13.15 4.23
N TYR A 323 11.45 -12.68 3.79
CA TYR A 323 10.21 -12.99 4.50
C TYR A 323 8.98 -13.01 3.60
N MET A 324 7.96 -13.71 4.07
CA MET A 324 6.61 -13.74 3.53
C MET A 324 5.62 -13.37 4.63
N LEU A 325 4.71 -12.44 4.33
CA LEU A 325 3.59 -12.09 5.19
C LEU A 325 2.28 -12.56 4.58
N GLN A 326 1.39 -13.06 5.42
CA GLN A 326 0.01 -13.43 5.07
C GLN A 326 -0.97 -12.74 6.02
N GLY A 327 -2.14 -12.36 5.53
CA GLY A 327 -3.16 -11.65 6.30
C GLY A 327 -3.10 -10.13 6.12
N PRO A 328 -3.77 -9.35 7.00
CA PRO A 328 -3.90 -7.90 6.83
C PRO A 328 -2.58 -7.14 6.70
N LEU A 329 -1.50 -7.60 7.34
CA LEU A 329 -0.19 -6.96 7.24
C LEU A 329 0.54 -7.22 5.91
N ALA A 330 0.09 -8.19 5.11
CA ALA A 330 0.72 -8.51 3.83
C ALA A 330 0.71 -7.33 2.84
N GLN A 331 -0.29 -6.43 2.95
CA GLN A 331 -0.39 -5.22 2.12
C GLN A 331 0.82 -4.28 2.30
N PHE A 332 1.53 -4.36 3.42
CA PHE A 332 2.71 -3.53 3.71
C PHE A 332 4.02 -4.20 3.33
N SER A 333 4.02 -5.52 3.07
CA SER A 333 5.21 -6.35 2.87
C SER A 333 6.16 -5.82 1.79
N ARG A 334 5.64 -5.19 0.73
CA ARG A 334 6.44 -4.70 -0.41
C ARG A 334 6.57 -3.18 -0.46
N SER A 335 6.16 -2.48 0.59
CA SER A 335 6.24 -1.02 0.62
C SER A 335 7.69 -0.56 0.82
N GLY A 336 8.09 0.53 0.15
CA GLY A 336 9.39 1.18 0.42
C GLY A 336 9.54 1.57 1.89
N LEU A 337 8.42 1.85 2.55
CA LEU A 337 8.30 2.16 3.96
C LEU A 337 8.81 1.04 4.88
N VAL A 338 8.46 -0.22 4.60
CA VAL A 338 8.95 -1.37 5.37
C VAL A 338 10.44 -1.57 5.12
N LYS A 339 10.91 -1.36 3.88
CA LYS A 339 12.35 -1.43 3.58
C LYS A 339 13.13 -0.41 4.40
N ASP A 340 12.71 0.86 4.40
CA ASP A 340 13.39 1.92 5.15
C ASP A 340 13.35 1.69 6.66
N PHE A 341 12.23 1.16 7.17
CA PHE A 341 12.13 0.76 8.57
C PHE A 341 13.13 -0.35 8.94
N VAL A 342 13.22 -1.41 8.14
CA VAL A 342 14.17 -2.51 8.38
C VAL A 342 15.62 -2.00 8.33
N ARG A 343 15.98 -1.17 7.35
CA ARG A 343 17.32 -0.56 7.29
C ARG A 343 17.65 0.23 8.56
N ARG A 344 16.67 0.98 9.07
CA ARG A 344 16.84 1.73 10.33
C ARG A 344 17.04 0.80 11.53
N MET A 345 16.27 -0.28 11.62
CA MET A 345 16.47 -1.29 12.67
C MET A 345 17.85 -1.92 12.61
N ILE A 346 18.36 -2.24 11.40
CA ILE A 346 19.70 -2.82 11.21
C ILE A 346 20.78 -1.83 11.67
N ALA A 347 20.65 -0.54 11.33
CA ALA A 347 21.57 0.50 11.77
C ALA A 347 21.55 0.67 13.31
N ASP A 348 20.37 0.74 13.92
CA ASP A 348 20.21 0.89 15.37
C ASP A 348 20.74 -0.35 16.11
N PHE A 349 20.55 -1.55 15.55
CA PHE A 349 21.11 -2.80 16.06
C PHE A 349 22.65 -2.79 16.03
N GLY A 350 23.26 -2.38 14.91
CA GLY A 350 24.72 -2.27 14.80
C GLY A 350 25.34 -1.27 15.79
N ALA A 351 24.65 -0.16 16.04
CA ALA A 351 25.08 0.81 17.05
C ALA A 351 25.02 0.23 18.48
N ARG A 352 23.97 -0.54 18.80
CA ARG A 352 23.81 -1.20 20.11
C ARG A 352 24.85 -2.30 20.34
N ILE A 353 25.12 -3.13 19.31
CA ILE A 353 26.21 -4.12 19.36
C ILE A 353 27.53 -3.43 19.69
N THR A 354 27.83 -2.33 18.99
CA THR A 354 29.08 -1.58 19.19
C THR A 354 29.19 -1.07 20.63
N ALA A 355 28.10 -0.52 21.18
CA ALA A 355 28.08 -0.05 22.57
C ALA A 355 28.30 -1.19 23.58
N GLN A 356 27.59 -2.31 23.41
CA GLN A 356 27.65 -3.45 24.32
C GLN A 356 29.02 -4.15 24.28
N LEU A 357 29.59 -4.35 23.09
CA LEU A 357 30.95 -4.90 22.92
C LEU A 357 32.07 -3.99 23.46
N GLY A 358 31.79 -2.69 23.55
CA GLY A 358 32.67 -1.68 24.14
C GLY A 358 32.61 -1.63 25.67
N GLY A 359 31.74 -2.41 26.31
CA GLY A 359 31.58 -2.40 27.78
C GLY A 359 30.81 -1.20 28.32
N ASN A 360 30.23 -0.37 27.45
CA ASN A 360 29.32 0.67 27.87
C ASN A 360 27.94 0.02 28.08
N ALA A 361 27.46 0.02 29.33
CA ALA A 361 26.05 -0.29 29.59
C ALA A 361 25.20 0.58 28.66
N ALA A 362 24.27 -0.04 27.93
CA ALA A 362 23.33 0.69 27.10
C ALA A 362 22.74 1.85 27.93
N PRO A 363 22.67 3.09 27.41
CA PRO A 363 22.05 4.16 28.15
C PRO A 363 20.62 3.73 28.50
N GLU A 364 20.38 3.54 29.79
CA GLU A 364 19.08 3.26 30.39
C GLU A 364 18.26 4.57 30.41
N ALA A 365 18.05 5.16 29.23
CA ALA A 365 17.30 6.39 29.03
C ALA A 365 16.98 6.61 27.55
N ALA A 366 16.13 5.76 26.95
CA ALA A 366 15.34 6.14 25.77
C ALA A 366 14.05 5.31 25.57
N LEU A 367 13.57 4.62 26.61
CA LEU A 367 12.21 4.04 26.61
C LEU A 367 11.47 4.37 27.92
N SER A 368 11.46 5.65 28.28
CA SER A 368 10.21 6.28 28.77
C SER A 368 9.67 7.35 27.81
N SER A 369 10.27 7.49 26.63
CA SER A 369 9.82 8.44 25.60
C SER A 369 10.18 8.00 24.16
N SER A 370 9.87 6.76 23.77
CA SER A 370 9.57 6.49 22.35
C SER A 370 8.10 6.76 22.00
N SER A 371 7.41 7.55 22.83
CA SER A 371 6.74 8.71 22.27
C SER A 371 7.80 9.65 21.66
N ALA A 372 8.45 9.22 20.57
CA ALA A 372 8.86 10.15 19.56
C ALA A 372 7.56 10.72 19.01
N LYS A 373 7.00 11.72 19.73
CA LYS A 373 6.17 12.73 19.11
C LYS A 373 7.02 13.23 17.96
N PHE A 374 6.69 12.77 16.76
CA PHE A 374 7.18 13.33 15.53
C PHE A 374 6.79 14.81 15.58
N ASN A 375 7.69 15.68 16.03
CA ASN A 375 7.42 17.10 16.01
C ASN A 375 7.60 17.54 14.56
N ALA A 376 6.48 17.61 13.84
CA ALA A 376 6.39 18.10 12.46
C ALA A 376 7.12 19.43 12.27
N GLY A 377 7.32 20.22 13.34
CA GLY A 377 8.10 21.44 13.33
C GLY A 377 9.59 21.26 12.97
N SER A 378 10.25 20.15 13.34
CA SER A 378 11.69 19.98 13.07
C SER A 378 12.01 19.70 11.59
N LEU A 379 11.12 18.97 10.91
CA LEU A 379 11.24 18.70 9.47
C LEU A 379 10.90 19.95 8.66
N VAL A 380 9.85 20.69 9.05
CA VAL A 380 9.48 21.97 8.44
C VAL A 380 10.58 23.01 8.64
N TRP A 381 11.18 23.07 9.84
CA TRP A 381 12.28 23.99 10.13
C TRP A 381 13.54 23.67 9.32
N SER A 382 13.89 22.39 9.15
CA SER A 382 15.04 21.98 8.34
C SER A 382 14.86 22.29 6.84
N VAL A 383 13.64 22.16 6.32
CA VAL A 383 13.28 22.51 4.95
C VAL A 383 13.21 24.03 4.74
N ILE A 384 12.72 24.77 5.74
CA ILE A 384 12.71 26.25 5.73
C ILE A 384 14.15 26.78 5.79
N TRP A 385 15.01 26.25 6.67
CA TRP A 385 16.42 26.68 6.75
C TRP A 385 17.21 26.31 5.49
N ALA A 386 16.96 25.15 4.89
CA ALA A 386 17.57 24.78 3.61
C ALA A 386 17.17 25.74 2.48
N ARG A 387 15.92 26.21 2.45
CA ARG A 387 15.44 27.24 1.50
C ARG A 387 15.98 28.64 1.81
N ILE A 388 16.13 29.01 3.08
CA ILE A 388 16.73 30.29 3.50
C ILE A 388 18.23 30.33 3.13
N LYS A 389 18.99 29.25 3.32
CA LYS A 389 20.40 29.17 2.85
C LYS A 389 20.52 29.33 1.34
N GLN A 390 19.56 28.80 0.58
CA GLN A 390 19.53 28.94 -0.88
C GLN A 390 19.17 30.35 -1.34
N LEU A 391 18.42 31.11 -0.55
CA LEU A 391 18.02 32.50 -0.87
C LEU A 391 19.09 33.53 -0.48
N PHE A 392 19.93 33.25 0.52
CA PHE A 392 20.99 34.16 1.00
C PHE A 392 22.42 33.71 0.64
N GLY A 393 22.59 32.58 -0.04
CA GLY A 393 23.89 31.99 -0.39
C GLY A 393 24.40 32.28 -1.82
N LYS A 394 23.83 33.26 -2.51
CA LYS A 394 24.38 33.79 -3.77
C LYS A 394 24.65 35.29 -3.61
N GLY A 395 25.86 35.59 -3.18
CA GLY A 395 26.40 36.92 -2.99
C GLY A 395 27.86 36.75 -2.56
N ASP A 396 28.74 36.90 -3.55
CA ASP A 396 30.21 36.79 -3.57
C ASP A 396 30.83 35.40 -3.76
#